data_AF-A0A938SRP9-F1
#
_entry.id   AF-A0A938SRP9-F1
#
_cell.length_a   1.000
_cell.length_b   1.000
_cell.length_c   1.000
_cell.angle_alpha   90.00
_cell.angle_beta   90.00
_cell.angle_gamma   90.00
#
_symmetry.space_group_name_H-M   'P 1'
#
loop_
_entity.id
_entity.type
_entity.pdbx_description
1 polymer ?
#
loop_
_entity_poly.entity_id
_entity_poly.type
_entity_poly.pdbx_seq_one_letter_code
_entity_poly.pdbx_strand_id
1 'polypeptide(L)'
;MAHSCLEALRNDDFVIHLCFIATPDALHNALGKSAEVKIARTALARGEVTEDSIRQFVAELLDHLQRNIHFPFEIPLAAIAVVLETWNSVFAEDFVTGLSQLERAEMPMSIGVAKRSVRRQKMQSGTNSRFYDTVLGSGKHICTPGVWLIESSESCDRDVRDYSNIILLPFGSRSHVDKQNRSGANPDADARVFFGL
;
A
#
# COMPACT_ATOMS: atom_id res chain seq x y z
N MET A 1 18.96 -0.41 -12.94
CA MET A 1 18.84 -1.84 -12.62
C MET A 1 17.54 -2.16 -11.87
N ALA A 2 17.03 -1.27 -11.02
CA ALA A 2 15.74 -1.39 -10.31
C ALA A 2 14.58 -1.94 -11.17
N HIS A 3 14.34 -1.35 -12.35
CA HIS A 3 13.27 -1.78 -13.26
C HIS A 3 13.39 -3.26 -13.65
N SER A 4 14.61 -3.77 -13.83
CA SER A 4 14.81 -5.13 -14.32
C SER A 4 14.27 -6.22 -13.39
N CYS A 5 14.20 -5.96 -12.07
CA CYS A 5 13.70 -6.97 -11.13
C CYS A 5 12.17 -6.93 -10.99
N LEU A 6 11.53 -5.78 -11.18
CA LEU A 6 10.06 -5.67 -11.24
C LEU A 6 9.53 -6.21 -12.57
N GLU A 7 10.24 -5.96 -13.68
CA GLU A 7 9.89 -6.56 -14.99
C GLU A 7 9.94 -8.09 -14.97
N ALA A 8 10.76 -8.70 -14.12
CA ALA A 8 10.76 -10.15 -13.94
C ALA A 8 9.41 -10.69 -13.45
N LEU A 9 8.64 -9.89 -12.70
CA LEU A 9 7.29 -10.26 -12.25
C LEU A 9 6.25 -10.20 -13.38
N ARG A 10 6.57 -9.53 -14.50
CA ARG A 10 5.73 -9.44 -15.71
C ARG A 10 6.09 -10.51 -16.74
N ASN A 11 7.16 -11.28 -16.52
CA ASN A 11 7.61 -12.29 -17.47
C ASN A 11 6.51 -13.33 -17.70
N ASP A 12 6.23 -13.63 -18.97
CA ASP A 12 5.20 -14.59 -19.37
C ASP A 12 5.45 -15.98 -18.76
N ASP A 13 6.70 -16.42 -18.68
CA ASP A 13 7.05 -17.70 -18.05
C ASP A 13 6.62 -17.70 -16.57
N PHE A 14 6.91 -16.63 -15.84
CA PHE A 14 6.52 -16.50 -14.44
C PHE A 14 4.99 -16.54 -14.27
N VAL A 15 4.26 -15.84 -15.15
CA VAL A 15 2.78 -15.82 -15.12
C VAL A 15 2.21 -17.19 -15.47
N ILE A 16 2.71 -17.86 -16.51
CA ILE A 16 2.26 -19.18 -16.96
C ILE A 16 2.45 -20.24 -15.86
N HIS A 17 3.55 -20.19 -15.12
CA HIS A 17 3.77 -21.15 -14.03
C HIS A 17 2.79 -21.00 -12.86
N LEU A 18 2.19 -19.83 -12.68
CA LEU A 18 1.35 -19.50 -11.53
C LEU A 18 -0.14 -19.37 -11.87
N CYS A 19 -0.50 -19.20 -13.15
CA CYS A 19 -1.88 -18.98 -13.58
C CYS A 19 -2.82 -20.16 -13.29
N PHE A 20 -2.29 -21.36 -13.09
CA PHE A 20 -3.06 -22.56 -12.74
C PHE A 20 -3.44 -22.66 -11.25
N ILE A 21 -2.96 -21.75 -10.41
CA ILE A 21 -3.23 -21.80 -8.97
C ILE A 21 -4.60 -21.20 -8.67
N ALA A 22 -5.55 -22.06 -8.28
CA ALA A 22 -6.96 -21.69 -8.16
C ALA A 22 -7.35 -20.98 -6.84
N THR A 23 -6.47 -20.92 -5.83
CA THR A 23 -6.81 -20.31 -4.53
C THR A 23 -5.83 -19.20 -4.13
N PRO A 24 -6.32 -18.10 -3.53
CA PRO A 24 -5.44 -17.02 -3.10
C PRO A 24 -4.38 -17.44 -2.08
N ASP A 25 -4.71 -18.37 -1.17
CA ASP A 25 -3.75 -18.87 -0.17
C ASP A 25 -2.63 -19.72 -0.80
N ALA A 26 -2.97 -20.59 -1.76
CA ALA A 26 -1.96 -21.35 -2.49
C ALA A 26 -1.09 -20.43 -3.34
N LEU A 27 -1.70 -19.43 -3.99
CA LEU A 27 -0.99 -18.45 -4.82
C LEU A 27 -0.04 -17.62 -3.97
N HIS A 28 -0.49 -17.11 -2.82
CA HIS A 28 0.35 -16.38 -1.86
C HIS A 28 1.58 -17.21 -1.44
N ASN A 29 1.38 -18.47 -1.10
CA ASN A 29 2.48 -19.36 -0.70
C ASN A 29 3.43 -19.69 -1.86
N ALA A 30 2.92 -19.86 -3.08
CA ALA A 30 3.73 -20.11 -4.27
C ALA A 30 4.56 -18.88 -4.64
N LEU A 31 3.93 -17.70 -4.67
CA LEU A 31 4.60 -16.41 -4.87
C LEU A 31 5.73 -16.20 -3.86
N GLY A 32 5.47 -16.44 -2.56
CA GLY A 32 6.50 -16.31 -1.53
C GLY A 32 7.70 -17.27 -1.70
N LYS A 33 7.56 -18.35 -2.47
CA LYS A 33 8.63 -19.32 -2.76
C LYS A 33 9.34 -19.05 -4.09
N SER A 34 8.69 -18.34 -5.02
CA SER A 34 9.22 -18.02 -6.35
C SER A 34 10.54 -17.24 -6.28
N ALA A 35 11.38 -17.41 -7.30
CA ALA A 35 12.69 -16.78 -7.34
C ALA A 35 12.56 -15.27 -7.60
N GLU A 36 11.61 -14.88 -8.45
CA GLU A 36 11.33 -13.52 -8.90
C GLU A 36 10.91 -12.64 -7.71
N VAL A 37 9.96 -13.11 -6.89
CA VAL A 37 9.53 -12.41 -5.67
C VAL A 37 10.67 -12.30 -4.65
N LYS A 38 11.51 -13.34 -4.51
CA LYS A 38 12.69 -13.29 -3.61
C LYS A 38 13.74 -12.29 -4.08
N ILE A 39 13.96 -12.20 -5.40
CA ILE A 39 14.85 -11.22 -6.01
C ILE A 39 14.31 -9.82 -5.75
N ALA A 40 13.02 -9.57 -6.04
CA ALA A 40 12.39 -8.28 -5.81
C ALA A 40 12.43 -7.86 -4.32
N ARG A 41 12.17 -8.78 -3.38
CA ARG A 41 12.31 -8.52 -1.93
C ARG A 41 13.74 -8.18 -1.54
N THR A 42 14.73 -8.87 -2.11
CA THR A 42 16.15 -8.61 -1.84
C THR A 42 16.57 -7.25 -2.38
N ALA A 43 16.12 -6.90 -3.59
CA ALA A 43 16.38 -5.58 -4.19
C ALA A 43 15.71 -4.46 -3.39
N LEU A 44 14.48 -4.67 -2.91
CA LEU A 44 13.79 -3.75 -2.01
C LEU A 44 14.55 -3.56 -0.69
N ALA A 45 15.01 -4.64 -0.06
CA ALA A 45 15.79 -4.57 1.18
C ALA A 45 17.14 -3.84 1.01
N ARG A 46 17.71 -3.84 -0.21
CA ARG A 46 18.93 -3.10 -0.56
C ARG A 46 18.68 -1.65 -0.96
N GLY A 47 17.41 -1.23 -1.07
CA GLY A 47 17.04 0.09 -1.59
C GLY A 47 17.25 0.24 -3.10
N GLU A 48 17.47 -0.85 -3.83
CA GLU A 48 17.56 -0.83 -5.29
C GLU A 48 16.18 -0.62 -5.91
N VAL A 49 15.14 -1.17 -5.29
CA VAL A 49 13.73 -0.88 -5.61
C VAL A 49 13.24 0.17 -4.63
N THR A 50 12.73 1.28 -5.16
CA THR A 50 12.17 2.38 -4.37
C THR A 50 10.65 2.35 -4.42
N GLU A 51 10.01 3.07 -3.50
CA GLU A 51 8.57 3.31 -3.52
C GLU A 51 8.09 3.85 -4.89
N ASP A 52 8.76 4.87 -5.41
CA ASP A 52 8.41 5.49 -6.70
C ASP A 52 8.46 4.49 -7.86
N SER A 53 9.46 3.60 -7.86
CA SER A 53 9.57 2.56 -8.90
C SER A 53 8.42 1.54 -8.83
N ILE A 54 7.95 1.19 -7.62
CA ILE A 54 6.79 0.31 -7.44
C ILE A 54 5.51 1.02 -7.86
N ARG A 55 5.35 2.30 -7.51
CA ARG A 55 4.20 3.11 -7.92
C ARG A 55 4.09 3.22 -9.44
N GLN A 56 5.20 3.54 -10.09
CA GLN A 56 5.27 3.60 -11.54
C GLN A 56 4.93 2.25 -12.16
N PHE A 57 5.55 1.17 -11.68
CA PHE A 57 5.28 -0.18 -12.18
C PHE A 57 3.80 -0.56 -12.04
N VAL A 58 3.19 -0.32 -10.87
CA VAL A 58 1.77 -0.62 -10.67
C VAL A 58 0.88 0.26 -11.55
N ALA A 59 1.20 1.54 -11.73
CA ALA A 59 0.45 2.42 -12.63
C ALA A 59 0.45 1.87 -14.07
N GLU A 60 1.61 1.43 -14.57
CA GLU A 60 1.74 0.80 -15.88
C GLU A 60 0.91 -0.49 -16.00
N LEU A 61 0.84 -1.32 -14.95
CA LEU A 61 -0.04 -2.50 -14.97
C LEU A 61 -1.52 -2.09 -15.03
N LEU A 62 -1.91 -1.10 -14.23
CA LEU A 62 -3.30 -0.65 -14.11
C LEU A 62 -3.81 0.09 -15.35
N ASP A 63 -2.92 0.62 -16.20
CA ASP A 63 -3.31 1.19 -17.51
C ASP A 63 -4.01 0.17 -18.42
N HIS A 64 -3.79 -1.12 -18.16
CA HIS A 64 -4.45 -2.22 -18.88
C HIS A 64 -5.74 -2.72 -18.22
N LEU A 65 -6.17 -2.12 -17.10
CA LEU A 65 -7.40 -2.50 -16.42
C LEU A 65 -8.61 -2.02 -17.23
N GLN A 66 -9.42 -2.97 -17.70
CA GLN A 66 -10.65 -2.71 -18.44
C GLN A 66 -11.86 -3.28 -17.68
N ARG A 67 -12.99 -2.58 -17.75
CA ARG A 67 -14.22 -3.00 -17.07
C ARG A 67 -14.78 -4.28 -17.69
N ASN A 68 -15.26 -5.20 -16.85
CA ASN A 68 -15.84 -6.49 -17.25
C ASN A 68 -14.87 -7.41 -18.04
N ILE A 69 -13.57 -7.11 -18.05
CA ILE A 69 -12.55 -7.93 -18.68
C ILE A 69 -11.60 -8.39 -17.59
N HIS A 70 -11.26 -9.68 -17.62
CA HIS A 70 -10.30 -10.23 -16.67
C HIS A 70 -8.95 -9.50 -16.79
N PHE A 71 -8.41 -9.06 -15.65
CA PHE A 71 -7.21 -8.26 -15.65
C PHE A 71 -5.96 -9.13 -15.94
N PRO A 72 -5.24 -8.91 -17.05
CA PRO A 72 -4.15 -9.80 -17.45
C PRO A 72 -2.95 -9.77 -16.51
N PHE A 73 -2.77 -8.67 -15.74
CA PHE A 73 -1.64 -8.50 -14.82
C PHE A 73 -2.00 -8.80 -13.37
N GLU A 74 -2.99 -9.67 -13.14
CA GLU A 74 -3.41 -10.04 -11.81
C GLU A 74 -2.30 -10.74 -11.00
N ILE A 75 -1.56 -11.66 -11.62
CA ILE A 75 -0.45 -12.38 -10.96
C ILE A 75 0.72 -11.42 -10.61
N PRO A 76 1.22 -10.56 -11.51
CA PRO A 76 2.20 -9.54 -11.15
C PRO A 76 1.73 -8.64 -10.00
N LEU A 77 0.48 -8.18 -10.02
CA LEU A 77 -0.06 -7.33 -8.96
C LEU A 77 -0.14 -8.07 -7.61
N ALA A 78 -0.56 -9.34 -7.62
CA ALA A 78 -0.54 -10.20 -6.44
C ALA A 78 0.90 -10.41 -5.92
N ALA A 79 1.87 -10.56 -6.81
CA ALA A 79 3.28 -10.71 -6.46
C ALA A 79 3.81 -9.46 -5.73
N ILE A 80 3.45 -8.26 -6.19
CA ILE A 80 3.80 -7.00 -5.50
C ILE A 80 3.24 -6.97 -4.08
N ALA A 81 1.99 -7.37 -3.87
CA ALA A 81 1.41 -7.44 -2.52
C ALA A 81 2.23 -8.36 -1.59
N VAL A 82 2.71 -9.50 -2.12
CA VAL A 82 3.57 -10.43 -1.37
C VAL A 82 4.96 -9.84 -1.13
N VAL A 83 5.55 -9.11 -2.10
CA VAL A 83 6.83 -8.42 -1.90
C VAL A 83 6.73 -7.40 -0.77
N LEU A 84 5.66 -6.61 -0.75
CA LEU A 84 5.41 -5.54 0.22
C LEU A 84 5.04 -6.06 1.62
N GLU A 85 4.62 -7.33 1.76
CA GLU A 85 4.25 -7.92 3.04
C GLU A 85 5.33 -7.77 4.13
N THR A 86 6.61 -7.89 3.74
CA THR A 86 7.75 -7.83 4.67
C THR A 86 8.34 -6.44 4.82
N TRP A 87 7.82 -5.45 4.09
CA TRP A 87 8.36 -4.09 4.10
C TRP A 87 7.54 -3.22 5.06
N ASN A 88 8.17 -2.81 6.16
CA ASN A 88 7.55 -1.96 7.17
C ASN A 88 7.58 -0.48 6.73
N SER A 89 6.82 -0.14 5.70
CA SER A 89 6.60 1.24 5.28
C SER A 89 5.10 1.55 5.27
N VAL A 90 4.76 2.82 5.51
CA VAL A 90 3.37 3.30 5.44
C VAL A 90 2.79 3.03 4.06
N PHE A 91 3.58 3.26 3.00
CA PHE A 91 3.20 2.93 1.63
C PHE A 91 2.83 1.45 1.45
N ALA A 92 3.64 0.52 1.96
CA ALA A 92 3.38 -0.90 1.82
C ALA A 92 2.07 -1.32 2.52
N GLU A 93 1.82 -0.80 3.73
CA GLU A 93 0.58 -1.06 4.47
C GLU A 93 -0.64 -0.49 3.73
N ASP A 94 -0.56 0.77 3.30
CA ASP A 94 -1.63 1.46 2.58
C ASP A 94 -1.94 0.77 1.25
N PHE A 95 -0.90 0.37 0.51
CA PHE A 95 -1.03 -0.35 -0.76
C PHE A 95 -1.74 -1.69 -0.58
N VAL A 96 -1.23 -2.53 0.32
CA VAL A 96 -1.76 -3.88 0.52
C VAL A 96 -3.16 -3.82 1.11
N THR A 97 -3.42 -2.87 2.01
CA THR A 97 -4.76 -2.62 2.57
C THR A 97 -5.73 -2.13 1.50
N GLY A 98 -5.36 -1.11 0.72
CA GLY A 98 -6.18 -0.58 -0.36
C GLY A 98 -6.54 -1.64 -1.39
N LEU A 99 -5.55 -2.42 -1.84
CA LEU A 99 -5.77 -3.54 -2.76
C LEU A 99 -6.70 -4.60 -2.15
N SER A 100 -6.59 -4.89 -0.85
CA SER A 100 -7.44 -5.87 -0.16
C SER A 100 -8.91 -5.44 -0.01
N GLN A 101 -9.18 -4.13 -0.07
CA GLN A 101 -10.52 -3.56 0.07
C GLN A 101 -11.25 -3.39 -1.26
N LEU A 102 -10.55 -3.58 -2.39
CA LEU A 102 -11.20 -3.52 -3.69
C LEU A 102 -12.23 -4.65 -3.81
N GLU A 103 -13.38 -4.32 -4.41
CA GLU A 103 -14.44 -5.26 -4.77
C GLU A 103 -14.54 -5.33 -6.30
N ARG A 104 -13.49 -5.86 -6.93
CA ARG A 104 -13.41 -6.00 -8.40
C ARG A 104 -13.51 -7.45 -8.80
N ALA A 105 -14.55 -7.75 -9.60
CA ALA A 105 -14.71 -9.06 -10.20
C ALA A 105 -13.60 -9.37 -11.22
N GLU A 106 -12.92 -8.34 -11.73
CA GLU A 106 -11.83 -8.46 -12.71
C GLU A 106 -10.50 -8.94 -12.11
N MET A 107 -10.33 -8.82 -10.77
CA MET A 107 -9.06 -9.09 -10.05
C MET A 107 -9.25 -9.89 -8.74
N PRO A 108 -10.02 -11.00 -8.74
CA PRO A 108 -10.36 -11.72 -7.51
C PRO A 108 -9.16 -12.33 -6.77
N MET A 109 -8.16 -12.85 -7.48
CA MET A 109 -6.96 -13.48 -6.93
C MET A 109 -6.02 -12.46 -6.30
N SER A 110 -5.74 -11.34 -6.96
CA SER A 110 -4.82 -10.33 -6.41
C SER A 110 -5.40 -9.69 -5.13
N ILE A 111 -6.71 -9.43 -5.11
CA ILE A 111 -7.43 -8.97 -3.91
C ILE A 111 -7.35 -10.02 -2.81
N GLY A 112 -7.58 -11.30 -3.12
CA GLY A 112 -7.48 -12.40 -2.16
C GLY A 112 -6.08 -12.53 -1.55
N VAL A 113 -5.04 -12.41 -2.39
CA VAL A 113 -3.63 -12.44 -1.96
C VAL A 113 -3.30 -11.21 -1.09
N ALA A 114 -3.82 -10.04 -1.43
CA ALA A 114 -3.67 -8.84 -0.62
C ALA A 114 -4.32 -8.98 0.76
N LYS A 115 -5.57 -9.49 0.83
CA LYS A 115 -6.25 -9.82 2.10
C LYS A 115 -5.42 -10.77 2.97
N ARG A 116 -4.79 -11.77 2.35
CA ARG A 116 -3.88 -12.69 3.04
C ARG A 116 -2.63 -11.98 3.57
N SER A 117 -2.06 -11.08 2.78
CA SER A 117 -0.87 -10.31 3.14
C SER A 117 -1.13 -9.35 4.32
N VAL A 118 -2.27 -8.63 4.33
CA VAL A 118 -2.69 -7.80 5.48
C VAL A 118 -2.78 -8.65 6.76
N ARG A 119 -3.39 -9.84 6.68
CA ARG A 119 -3.52 -10.74 7.85
C ARG A 119 -2.15 -11.14 8.40
N ARG A 120 -1.18 -11.43 7.53
CA ARG A 120 0.19 -11.78 7.95
C ARG A 120 0.96 -10.59 8.52
N GLN A 121 0.85 -9.40 7.93
CA GLN A 121 1.43 -8.17 8.48
C GLN A 121 0.95 -7.92 9.92
N LYS A 122 -0.37 -8.04 10.17
CA LYS A 122 -0.95 -7.90 11.52
C LYS A 122 -0.43 -8.93 12.53
N MET A 123 -0.15 -10.16 12.09
CA MET A 123 0.44 -11.18 12.95
C MET A 123 1.90 -10.86 13.31
N GLN A 124 2.66 -10.28 12.37
CA GLN A 124 4.06 -9.90 12.56
C GLN A 124 4.22 -8.65 13.45
N SER A 125 3.34 -7.65 13.29
CA SER A 125 3.38 -6.45 14.14
C SER A 125 3.02 -6.76 15.60
N GLY A 126 2.07 -7.68 15.83
CA GLY A 126 1.70 -8.13 17.18
C GLY A 126 2.78 -8.93 17.91
N THR A 127 3.73 -9.55 17.20
CA THR A 127 4.80 -10.33 17.82
C THR A 127 5.94 -9.44 18.35
N ASN A 128 6.23 -8.32 17.67
CA ASN A 128 7.25 -7.38 18.14
C ASN A 128 6.78 -6.55 19.34
N SER A 129 5.48 -6.27 19.47
CA SER A 129 4.95 -5.47 20.60
C SER A 129 5.09 -6.16 21.96
N ARG A 130 5.09 -7.51 22.03
CA ARG A 130 5.20 -8.25 23.30
C ARG A 130 6.60 -8.24 23.90
N PHE A 131 7.62 -7.87 23.13
CA PHE A 131 8.99 -7.84 23.62
C PHE A 131 9.27 -6.62 24.52
N TYR A 132 8.53 -5.52 24.33
CA TYR A 132 8.69 -4.30 25.14
C TYR A 132 7.87 -4.34 26.44
N ASP A 133 6.78 -5.10 26.50
CA ASP A 133 5.93 -5.25 27.70
C ASP A 133 6.57 -6.11 28.81
N THR A 134 7.61 -6.88 28.51
CA THR A 134 8.28 -7.72 29.52
C THR A 134 9.44 -6.98 30.22
N VAL A 135 9.91 -5.86 29.67
CA VAL A 135 11.06 -5.12 30.23
C VAL A 135 10.65 -3.88 31.04
N LEU A 136 9.43 -3.37 30.87
CA LEU A 136 8.90 -2.27 31.67
C LEU A 136 7.69 -2.75 32.47
N GLY A 137 7.96 -3.11 33.73
CA GLY A 137 7.01 -3.75 34.62
C GLY A 137 5.64 -3.05 34.73
N SER A 138 4.61 -3.89 34.72
CA SER A 138 3.43 -3.78 35.59
C SER A 138 2.81 -2.38 35.74
N GLY A 139 2.11 -1.93 34.70
CA GLY A 139 1.12 -0.86 34.80
C GLY A 139 -0.09 -1.18 33.92
N LYS A 140 -1.12 -1.80 34.48
CA LYS A 140 -2.38 -2.15 33.80
C LYS A 140 -2.97 -0.94 33.07
N HIS A 141 -2.90 -0.92 31.75
CA HIS A 141 -3.82 -0.13 30.92
C HIS A 141 -4.36 -1.02 29.81
N ILE A 142 -5.65 -1.35 29.93
CA ILE A 142 -6.40 -2.08 28.90
C ILE A 142 -6.72 -1.05 27.81
N CYS A 143 -5.90 -1.00 26.77
CA CYS A 143 -6.26 -0.31 25.53
C CYS A 143 -6.92 -1.32 24.60
N THR A 144 -8.25 -1.23 24.46
CA THR A 144 -9.01 -1.97 23.47
C THR A 144 -8.59 -1.52 22.06
N PRO A 145 -8.26 -2.45 21.14
CA PRO A 145 -7.98 -2.08 19.76
C PRO A 145 -9.26 -1.58 19.08
N GLY A 146 -9.19 -0.37 18.53
CA GLY A 146 -10.27 0.28 17.80
C GLY A 146 -10.75 -0.58 16.63
N VAL A 147 -12.04 -0.91 16.67
CA VAL A 147 -12.78 -1.54 15.58
C VAL A 147 -12.97 -0.48 14.49
N TRP A 148 -12.22 -0.59 13.40
CA TRP A 148 -12.52 0.14 12.17
C TRP A 148 -13.66 -0.60 11.45
N LEU A 149 -14.89 -0.25 11.80
CA LEU A 149 -16.08 -0.55 11.02
C LEU A 149 -16.08 0.42 9.83
N ILE A 150 -15.72 -0.08 8.66
CA ILE A 150 -15.98 0.63 7.41
C ILE A 150 -17.31 0.10 6.90
N GLU A 151 -18.37 0.86 7.16
CA GLU A 151 -19.58 0.79 6.34
C GLU A 151 -19.21 1.28 4.94
N SER A 152 -19.42 0.45 3.93
CA SER A 152 -19.39 0.87 2.53
C SER A 152 -20.42 0.04 1.77
N SER A 153 -21.68 0.43 1.93
CA SER A 153 -22.79 0.01 1.08
C SER A 153 -23.40 1.27 0.47
N GLU A 154 -22.80 1.74 -0.62
CA GLU A 154 -23.33 2.73 -1.58
C GLU A 154 -22.19 2.99 -2.61
N SER A 155 -22.32 3.07 -3.93
CA SER A 155 -23.36 2.81 -4.91
C SER A 155 -22.77 3.25 -6.27
N CYS A 156 -23.19 2.62 -7.37
CA CYS A 156 -23.23 3.13 -8.76
C CYS A 156 -21.94 3.52 -9.52
N ASP A 157 -21.85 2.95 -10.73
CA ASP A 157 -21.19 3.44 -11.95
C ASP A 157 -20.25 4.65 -11.80
N ARG A 158 -18.97 4.41 -11.48
CA ARG A 158 -17.90 5.37 -11.74
C ARG A 158 -17.11 4.94 -12.97
N ASP A 159 -16.65 5.96 -13.70
CA ASP A 159 -15.93 5.82 -14.95
C ASP A 159 -14.51 5.24 -14.71
N VAL A 160 -14.02 4.42 -15.65
CA VAL A 160 -12.78 3.62 -15.47
C VAL A 160 -11.54 4.47 -15.19
N ARG A 161 -11.56 5.75 -15.58
CA ARG A 161 -10.45 6.69 -15.43
C ARG A 161 -10.27 7.25 -14.01
N ASP A 162 -11.23 7.06 -13.10
CA ASP A 162 -11.12 7.50 -11.71
C ASP A 162 -10.43 6.46 -10.78
N TYR A 163 -9.94 5.34 -11.32
CA TYR A 163 -9.47 4.22 -10.49
C TYR A 163 -7.96 4.13 -10.30
N SER A 164 -7.16 4.61 -11.26
CA SER A 164 -5.77 4.99 -10.98
C SER A 164 -5.74 6.00 -9.83
N ASN A 165 -6.75 6.86 -9.78
CA ASN A 165 -7.00 7.75 -8.67
C ASN A 165 -7.41 7.02 -7.37
N ILE A 166 -8.23 5.97 -7.35
CA ILE A 166 -8.56 5.30 -6.07
C ILE A 166 -7.39 4.48 -5.47
N ILE A 167 -6.54 3.88 -6.31
CA ILE A 167 -5.34 3.16 -5.86
C ILE A 167 -4.14 4.10 -5.65
N LEU A 168 -4.17 5.35 -6.12
CA LEU A 168 -3.04 6.30 -5.98
C LEU A 168 -3.39 7.62 -5.25
N LEU A 169 -4.66 7.97 -5.01
CA LEU A 169 -5.07 9.21 -4.33
C LEU A 169 -4.99 9.19 -2.80
N PRO A 170 -5.18 8.08 -2.04
CA PRO A 170 -4.92 8.16 -0.61
C PRO A 170 -3.42 8.33 -0.31
N PHE A 171 -2.56 8.17 -1.33
CA PHE A 171 -1.12 8.28 -1.24
C PHE A 171 -0.59 9.70 -1.52
N GLY A 172 -1.49 10.67 -1.71
CA GLY A 172 -1.11 12.07 -1.72
C GLY A 172 -0.47 12.39 -0.38
N SER A 173 0.87 12.52 -0.40
CA SER A 173 1.74 13.01 0.67
C SER A 173 0.94 13.58 1.84
N ARG A 174 0.72 12.78 2.89
CA ARG A 174 0.59 13.34 4.23
C ARG A 174 1.96 13.92 4.56
N SER A 175 2.30 15.03 3.90
CA SER A 175 3.32 15.95 4.33
C SER A 175 2.95 16.25 5.76
N HIS A 176 3.77 15.74 6.67
CA HIS A 176 3.74 16.05 8.07
C HIS A 176 3.76 17.58 8.14
N VAL A 177 2.59 18.20 8.26
CA VAL A 177 2.48 19.63 8.53
C VAL A 177 2.97 19.75 9.96
N ASP A 178 4.28 19.93 10.09
CA ASP A 178 4.88 20.51 11.27
C ASP A 178 4.16 21.84 11.50
N LYS A 179 3.23 21.82 12.46
CA LYS A 179 2.72 23.02 13.12
C LYS A 179 3.87 23.63 13.92
N GLN A 180 4.88 24.16 13.23
CA GLN A 180 5.79 25.11 13.83
C GLN A 180 5.02 26.41 14.06
N ASN A 181 4.80 26.71 15.33
CA ASN A 181 4.82 28.06 15.90
C ASN A 181 4.18 29.18 15.06
N ARG A 182 2.89 29.39 15.27
CA ARG A 182 2.37 30.76 15.36
C ARG A 182 2.36 31.16 16.84
N SER A 183 3.53 31.47 17.38
CA SER A 183 3.60 32.32 18.58
C SER A 183 3.15 33.72 18.16
N GLY A 184 2.20 34.26 18.91
CA GLY A 184 1.52 35.50 18.57
C GLY A 184 2.43 36.72 18.52
N ALA A 185 1.99 37.67 17.70
CA ALA A 185 2.16 39.10 17.96
C ALA A 185 0.77 39.71 17.75
N ASN A 186 0.16 40.17 18.85
CA ASN A 186 -1.01 41.05 18.85
C ASN A 186 -0.52 42.52 18.98
N PRO A 187 -1.40 43.52 18.91
CA PRO A 187 -1.38 44.64 17.99
C PRO A 187 -0.82 45.91 18.67
N ASP A 188 -1.10 47.08 18.12
CA ASP A 188 -0.78 48.44 18.60
C ASP A 188 0.56 49.02 18.15
N ALA A 189 0.50 49.76 17.04
CA ALA A 189 1.19 51.04 16.92
C ALA A 189 0.43 51.94 15.93
N ASP A 190 -0.40 52.76 16.55
CA ASP A 190 -0.86 54.10 16.24
C ASP A 190 -0.29 54.90 15.04
N ALA A 191 -1.17 55.79 14.58
CA ALA A 191 -1.11 56.78 13.52
C ALA A 191 0.20 57.60 13.36
N ARG A 192 0.46 58.05 12.12
CA ARG A 192 0.55 59.50 11.79
C ARG A 192 0.60 59.82 10.29
N VAL A 193 -0.30 60.73 9.94
CA VAL A 193 -0.41 61.59 8.75
C VAL A 193 0.89 62.36 8.50
N PHE A 194 1.30 62.61 7.24
CA PHE A 194 1.81 63.92 6.76
C PHE A 194 1.89 64.02 5.22
N PHE A 195 1.66 65.25 4.75
CA PHE A 195 1.38 65.75 3.39
C PHE A 195 2.53 65.65 2.35
N GLY A 196 2.12 65.53 1.07
CA GLY A 196 2.40 66.51 -0.01
C GLY A 196 3.82 66.71 -0.55
N LEU A 197 3.99 66.43 -1.85
CA LEU A 197 4.39 67.39 -2.90
C LEU A 197 4.03 66.83 -4.27
#